data_AF-A0A4V3H8K9-F1
#
_entry.id   AF-A0A4V3H8K9-F1
#
_cell.length_a   1.000
_cell.length_b   1.000
_cell.length_c   1.000
_cell.angle_alpha   90.00
_cell.angle_beta   90.00
_cell.angle_gamma   90.00
#
_symmetry.space_group_name_H-M   'P 1'
#
loop_
_entity.id
_entity.type
_entity.pdbx_description
1 polymer ?
#
loop_
_entity_poly.entity_id
_entity_poly.type
_entity_poly.pdbx_seq_one_letter_code
_entity_poly.pdbx_strand_id
1 'polypeptide(L)'
;MLDDAQVTRTLATRGIVPDANQREAIAALVTLLAANGPRTRSAATPLHQGVYCHGLPGRGKSLVVDTVFELATCRKRRLHFHEFLREMNRRLVSEPSGDDRLGSVSRQWLDGIELLCFDEFHVHDIADAFLMGRFLDTAIGLGTRIVLTSNYAPEGLLPDPEFHERFLPTIEQIKRCFIVIHFDGARDYRFGGEQAQMPHFFAPLDAATRETLLRIFVRYEGSEALDPVTVSAAGRPFVARAAGAALLWADFENLCVASRSHLDYLDLAEQWHGLILDNVRNEWLSTSHTLQRLIWLVDIFYDRKRALFIASDEPIEMALSGLQGAHDLSRTLSRLADMQSRAYRNTLDGTREVSADTPADALDDSA
;
A
#
# COMPACT_ATOMS: atom_id res chain seq x y z
N MET A 1 -30.59 -6.22 -0.92
CA MET A 1 -29.74 -5.71 -2.01
C MET A 1 -28.99 -4.51 -1.46
N LEU A 2 -27.73 -4.31 -1.85
CA LEU A 2 -26.97 -3.13 -1.42
C LEU A 2 -27.65 -1.88 -1.98
N ASP A 3 -27.74 -0.80 -1.18
CA ASP A 3 -28.24 0.50 -1.62
C ASP A 3 -27.27 1.64 -1.25
N ASP A 4 -27.40 2.76 -1.96
CA ASP A 4 -26.55 3.94 -1.79
C ASP A 4 -26.61 4.51 -0.36
N ALA A 5 -27.78 4.40 0.29
CA ALA A 5 -28.00 4.92 1.63
C ALA A 5 -27.24 4.12 2.69
N GLN A 6 -27.13 2.81 2.52
CA GLN A 6 -26.36 1.92 3.38
C GLN A 6 -24.86 2.20 3.27
N VAL A 7 -24.35 2.39 2.06
CA VAL A 7 -22.93 2.75 1.83
C VAL A 7 -22.63 4.12 2.44
N THR A 8 -23.48 5.12 2.18
CA THR A 8 -23.33 6.49 2.72
C THR A 8 -23.39 6.50 4.25
N ARG A 9 -24.29 5.74 4.86
CA ARG A 9 -24.39 5.61 6.32
C ARG A 9 -23.13 4.98 6.91
N THR A 10 -22.58 3.96 6.25
CA THR A 10 -21.34 3.30 6.70
C THR A 10 -20.15 4.26 6.62
N LEU A 11 -20.04 5.05 5.54
CA LEU A 11 -19.05 6.12 5.45
C LEU A 11 -19.23 7.18 6.55
N ALA A 12 -20.48 7.56 6.85
CA ALA A 12 -20.78 8.53 7.91
C ALA A 12 -20.36 8.01 9.30
N THR A 13 -20.51 6.71 9.59
CA THR A 13 -19.98 6.12 10.85
C THR A 13 -18.46 6.18 10.96
N ARG A 14 -17.76 6.31 9.83
CA ARG A 14 -16.31 6.54 9.75
C ARG A 14 -15.95 8.04 9.75
N GLY A 15 -16.92 8.92 10.02
CA GLY A 15 -16.73 10.38 10.04
C GLY A 15 -16.64 11.01 8.64
N ILE A 16 -17.07 10.30 7.59
CA ILE A 16 -16.85 10.71 6.20
C ILE A 16 -18.17 11.03 5.52
N VAL A 17 -18.30 12.26 5.04
CA VAL A 17 -19.42 12.71 4.22
C VAL A 17 -18.95 12.69 2.76
N PRO A 18 -19.50 11.79 1.92
CA PRO A 18 -19.01 11.65 0.55
C PRO A 18 -19.30 12.90 -0.27
N ASP A 19 -18.33 13.34 -1.07
CA ASP A 19 -18.48 14.42 -2.05
C ASP A 19 -19.28 13.96 -3.30
N ALA A 20 -19.41 14.84 -4.30
CA ALA A 20 -20.20 14.54 -5.50
C ALA A 20 -19.66 13.34 -6.30
N ASN A 21 -18.34 13.28 -6.52
CA ASN A 21 -17.70 12.20 -7.27
C ASN A 21 -17.72 10.88 -6.49
N GLN A 22 -17.57 10.96 -5.17
CA GLN A 22 -17.71 9.79 -4.30
C GLN A 22 -19.13 9.23 -4.33
N ARG A 23 -20.16 10.09 -4.37
CA ARG A 23 -21.56 9.65 -4.54
C ARG A 23 -21.79 9.01 -5.91
N GLU A 24 -21.20 9.56 -6.97
CA GLU A 24 -21.24 8.94 -8.30
C GLU A 24 -20.57 7.56 -8.29
N ALA A 25 -19.41 7.43 -7.65
CA ALA A 25 -18.73 6.15 -7.47
C ALA A 25 -19.57 5.14 -6.70
N ILE A 26 -20.21 5.56 -5.61
CA ILE A 26 -21.12 4.71 -4.83
C ILE A 26 -22.26 4.21 -5.72
N ALA A 27 -22.96 5.10 -6.44
CA ALA A 27 -24.08 4.73 -7.29
C ALA A 27 -23.67 3.75 -8.41
N ALA A 28 -22.52 3.97 -9.05
CA ALA A 28 -21.98 3.07 -10.07
C ALA A 28 -21.65 1.69 -9.50
N LEU A 29 -21.00 1.63 -8.34
CA LEU A 29 -20.64 0.37 -7.68
C LEU A 29 -21.87 -0.38 -7.16
N VAL A 30 -22.87 0.32 -6.62
CA VAL A 30 -24.15 -0.28 -6.21
C VAL A 30 -24.89 -0.86 -7.43
N THR A 31 -24.94 -0.12 -8.53
CA THR A 31 -25.54 -0.58 -9.80
C THR A 31 -24.83 -1.84 -10.33
N LEU A 32 -23.49 -1.86 -10.30
CA LEU A 32 -22.68 -3.01 -10.69
C LEU A 32 -23.03 -4.25 -9.86
N LEU A 33 -23.29 -4.09 -8.55
CA LEU A 33 -23.60 -5.19 -7.64
C LEU A 33 -25.08 -5.61 -7.69
N ALA A 34 -25.98 -4.70 -8.03
CA ALA A 34 -27.43 -4.93 -8.15
C ALA A 34 -27.82 -5.78 -9.37
N ALA A 35 -26.92 -5.93 -10.35
CA ALA A 35 -27.09 -6.73 -11.57
C ALA A 35 -27.44 -8.23 -11.37
N ASN A 36 -27.54 -8.69 -10.12
CA ASN A 36 -27.83 -10.07 -9.72
C ASN A 36 -29.32 -10.44 -9.82
N GLY A 37 -29.90 -10.35 -11.03
CA GLY A 37 -31.17 -11.00 -11.37
C GLY A 37 -30.94 -12.07 -12.45
N PRO A 38 -31.73 -13.17 -12.49
CA PRO A 38 -31.70 -14.09 -13.64
C PRO A 38 -31.90 -13.28 -14.91
N ARG A 39 -31.07 -13.54 -15.94
CA ARG A 39 -31.00 -12.82 -17.23
C ARG A 39 -32.38 -12.73 -17.92
N THR A 40 -33.25 -11.86 -17.45
CA THR A 40 -34.35 -11.35 -18.24
C THR A 40 -33.75 -10.32 -19.17
N ARG A 41 -33.57 -10.74 -20.42
CA ARG A 41 -33.34 -9.87 -21.58
C ARG A 41 -34.50 -8.86 -21.64
N SER A 42 -34.39 -7.78 -20.90
CA SER A 42 -35.22 -6.60 -21.03
C SER A 42 -34.30 -5.41 -21.26
N ALA A 43 -34.65 -4.66 -22.30
CA ALA A 43 -33.78 -3.79 -23.07
C ALA A 43 -33.36 -2.50 -22.34
N ALA A 44 -32.18 -2.00 -22.73
CA ALA A 44 -31.88 -0.60 -23.10
C ALA A 44 -30.65 0.06 -22.45
N THR A 45 -29.87 -0.62 -21.61
CA THR A 45 -28.56 -0.08 -21.17
C THR A 45 -27.53 -1.21 -21.14
N PRO A 46 -26.38 -1.09 -21.82
CA PRO A 46 -25.29 -2.05 -21.62
C PRO A 46 -24.88 -1.94 -20.15
N LEU A 47 -25.15 -2.98 -19.36
CA LEU A 47 -24.61 -3.04 -18.01
C LEU A 47 -23.09 -3.12 -18.15
N HIS A 48 -22.40 -2.08 -17.69
CA HIS A 48 -20.95 -2.10 -17.56
C HIS A 48 -20.54 -3.27 -16.66
N GLN A 49 -19.47 -3.97 -17.06
CA GLN A 49 -18.96 -5.14 -16.36
C GLN A 49 -17.97 -4.73 -15.25
N GLY A 50 -17.61 -3.44 -15.16
CA GLY A 50 -16.79 -2.94 -14.08
C GLY A 50 -16.88 -1.43 -13.83
N VAL A 51 -16.15 -0.99 -12.80
CA VAL A 51 -15.98 0.42 -12.43
C VAL A 51 -14.48 0.71 -12.30
N TYR A 52 -14.01 1.77 -12.93
CA TYR A 52 -12.62 2.23 -12.88
C TYR A 52 -12.56 3.55 -12.13
N CYS A 53 -12.08 3.53 -10.89
CA CYS A 53 -11.91 4.71 -10.06
C CYS A 53 -10.47 5.23 -10.18
N HIS A 54 -10.28 6.45 -10.66
CA HIS A 54 -8.95 7.05 -10.76
C HIS A 54 -8.89 8.46 -10.19
N GLY A 55 -7.68 8.94 -9.94
CA GLY A 55 -7.42 10.27 -9.39
C GLY A 55 -6.16 10.24 -8.53
N LEU A 56 -5.73 11.40 -8.03
CA LEU A 56 -4.51 11.45 -7.22
C LEU A 56 -4.61 10.58 -5.95
N PRO A 57 -3.47 10.20 -5.34
CA PRO A 57 -3.46 9.56 -4.03
C PRO A 57 -4.25 10.37 -2.99
N GLY A 58 -4.88 9.68 -2.05
CA GLY A 58 -5.57 10.33 -0.93
C GLY A 58 -6.98 10.88 -1.20
N ARG A 59 -7.49 10.76 -2.43
CA ARG A 59 -8.84 11.28 -2.79
C ARG A 59 -10.01 10.40 -2.31
N GLY A 60 -9.74 9.36 -1.52
CA GLY A 60 -10.78 8.48 -0.96
C GLY A 60 -11.31 7.38 -1.90
N LYS A 61 -10.60 7.08 -3.01
CA LYS A 61 -10.94 5.99 -3.94
C LYS A 61 -11.06 4.65 -3.21
N SER A 62 -9.98 4.25 -2.52
CA SER A 62 -9.91 2.99 -1.80
C SER A 62 -10.95 2.92 -0.71
N LEU A 63 -11.19 4.00 0.04
CA LEU A 63 -12.22 4.06 1.08
C LEU A 63 -13.63 3.72 0.57
N VAL A 64 -14.03 4.33 -0.56
CA VAL A 64 -15.35 4.05 -1.15
C VAL A 64 -15.42 2.60 -1.60
N VAL A 65 -14.37 2.11 -2.27
CA VAL A 65 -14.29 0.71 -2.72
C VAL A 65 -14.24 -0.26 -1.55
N ASP A 66 -13.55 0.05 -0.44
CA ASP A 66 -13.49 -0.71 0.80
C ASP A 66 -14.88 -0.90 1.37
N THR A 67 -15.61 0.21 1.49
CA THR A 67 -16.94 0.22 2.09
C THR A 67 -17.90 -0.62 1.26
N VAL A 68 -17.89 -0.46 -0.06
CA VAL A 68 -18.74 -1.27 -0.94
C VAL A 68 -18.31 -2.73 -0.94
N PHE A 69 -17.01 -3.00 -0.99
CA PHE A 69 -16.47 -4.35 -0.96
C PHE A 69 -16.88 -5.07 0.32
N GLU A 70 -16.77 -4.46 1.50
CA GLU A 70 -17.20 -5.02 2.77
C GLU A 70 -18.69 -5.38 2.76
N LEU A 71 -19.55 -4.49 2.23
CA LEU A 71 -20.99 -4.67 2.20
C LEU A 71 -21.48 -5.65 1.12
N ALA A 72 -20.68 -5.95 0.10
CA ALA A 72 -21.02 -6.91 -0.93
C ALA A 72 -21.13 -8.34 -0.35
N THR A 73 -22.23 -9.05 -0.64
CA THR A 73 -22.50 -10.40 -0.11
C THR A 73 -22.17 -11.54 -1.08
N CYS A 74 -21.70 -11.22 -2.29
CA CYS A 74 -21.28 -12.21 -3.28
C CYS A 74 -19.89 -12.78 -2.97
N ARG A 75 -19.50 -13.85 -3.67
CA ARG A 75 -18.12 -14.34 -3.61
C ARG A 75 -17.19 -13.30 -4.22
N LYS A 76 -16.37 -12.70 -3.38
CA LYS A 76 -15.58 -11.51 -3.71
C LYS A 76 -14.11 -11.74 -3.38
N ARG A 77 -13.23 -11.18 -4.20
CA ARG A 77 -11.79 -11.20 -3.97
C ARG A 77 -11.21 -9.82 -4.19
N ARG A 78 -10.25 -9.45 -3.35
CA ARG A 78 -9.52 -8.19 -3.43
C ARG A 78 -8.05 -8.40 -3.15
N LEU A 79 -7.20 -7.69 -3.90
CA LEU A 79 -5.75 -7.77 -3.82
C LEU A 79 -5.11 -6.58 -4.53
N HIS A 80 -3.85 -6.32 -4.20
CA HIS A 80 -3.05 -5.35 -4.96
C HIS A 80 -2.68 -5.92 -6.33
N PHE A 81 -2.56 -5.04 -7.33
CA PHE A 81 -2.25 -5.43 -8.70
C PHE A 81 -0.95 -6.25 -8.85
N HIS A 82 0.11 -5.87 -8.12
CA HIS A 82 1.39 -6.58 -8.17
C HIS A 82 1.32 -7.99 -7.55
N GLU A 83 0.49 -8.19 -6.52
CA GLU A 83 0.27 -9.51 -5.92
C GLU A 83 -0.44 -10.43 -6.91
N PHE A 84 -1.41 -9.89 -7.64
CA PHE A 84 -2.08 -10.58 -8.73
C PHE A 84 -1.10 -11.03 -9.81
N LEU A 85 -0.25 -10.12 -10.31
CA LEU A 85 0.74 -10.44 -11.35
C LEU A 85 1.66 -11.57 -10.88
N ARG A 86 2.14 -11.50 -9.63
CA ARG A 86 2.98 -12.54 -9.03
C ARG A 86 2.26 -13.89 -8.95
N GLU A 87 1.00 -13.92 -8.53
CA GLU A 87 0.21 -15.14 -8.47
C GLU A 87 -0.04 -15.75 -9.85
N MET A 88 -0.41 -14.91 -10.83
CA MET A 88 -0.65 -15.33 -12.21
C MET A 88 0.62 -15.90 -12.83
N ASN A 89 1.74 -15.17 -12.73
CA ASN A 89 3.04 -15.63 -13.25
C ASN A 89 3.48 -16.94 -12.62
N ARG A 90 3.26 -17.15 -11.31
CA ARG A 90 3.56 -18.43 -10.66
C ARG A 90 2.76 -19.59 -11.25
N ARG A 91 1.45 -19.41 -11.44
CA ARG A 91 0.58 -20.43 -12.06
C ARG A 91 0.94 -20.66 -13.53
N LEU A 92 1.26 -19.59 -14.24
CA LEU A 92 1.75 -19.64 -15.60
C LEU A 92 3.12 -20.29 -15.71
N VAL A 93 3.90 -20.53 -14.65
CA VAL A 93 5.12 -21.34 -14.77
C VAL A 93 4.76 -22.82 -14.67
N SER A 94 3.83 -23.18 -13.80
CA SER A 94 3.40 -24.57 -13.55
C SER A 94 2.40 -25.14 -14.56
N GLU A 95 1.67 -24.30 -15.29
CA GLU A 95 0.68 -24.75 -16.27
C GLU A 95 1.37 -25.35 -17.51
N PRO A 96 0.96 -26.50 -18.04
CA PRO A 96 1.48 -27.04 -19.30
C PRO A 96 1.37 -26.04 -20.46
N SER A 97 2.32 -26.09 -21.39
CA SER A 97 2.25 -25.29 -22.63
C SER A 97 1.03 -25.71 -23.47
N GLY A 98 0.27 -24.73 -23.95
CA GLY A 98 -0.88 -24.92 -24.82
C GLY A 98 -1.32 -23.60 -25.47
N ASP A 99 -2.20 -23.67 -26.46
CA ASP A 99 -2.56 -22.55 -27.35
C ASP A 99 -3.08 -21.30 -26.61
N ASP A 100 -3.86 -21.47 -25.53
CA ASP A 100 -4.35 -20.39 -24.68
C ASP A 100 -4.06 -20.67 -23.20
N ARG A 101 -2.77 -20.88 -22.89
CA ARG A 101 -2.28 -21.11 -21.53
C ARG A 101 -2.76 -20.03 -20.55
N LEU A 102 -2.69 -18.76 -20.97
CA LEU A 102 -3.10 -17.63 -20.13
C LEU A 102 -4.60 -17.62 -19.86
N GLY A 103 -5.45 -17.87 -20.86
CA GLY A 103 -6.89 -17.98 -20.64
C GLY A 103 -7.27 -19.19 -19.78
N SER A 104 -6.56 -20.32 -19.87
CA SER A 104 -6.72 -21.48 -18.97
C SER A 104 -6.47 -21.09 -17.52
N VAL A 105 -5.29 -20.52 -17.24
CA VAL A 105 -4.91 -20.07 -15.90
C VAL A 105 -5.86 -19.01 -15.38
N SER A 106 -6.28 -18.06 -16.23
CA SER A 106 -7.24 -17.01 -15.87
C SER A 106 -8.59 -17.60 -15.46
N ARG A 107 -9.13 -18.57 -16.21
CA ARG A 107 -10.37 -19.27 -15.87
C ARG A 107 -10.29 -20.00 -14.52
N GLN A 108 -9.18 -20.70 -14.28
CA GLN A 108 -8.94 -21.38 -13.00
C GLN A 108 -8.75 -20.39 -11.84
N TRP A 109 -8.13 -19.24 -12.10
CA TRP A 109 -7.90 -18.21 -11.08
C TRP A 109 -9.19 -17.49 -10.70
N LEU A 110 -10.07 -17.28 -11.67
CA LEU A 110 -11.37 -16.62 -11.51
C LEU A 110 -12.47 -17.55 -10.99
N ASP A 111 -12.20 -18.85 -10.84
CA ASP A 111 -13.21 -19.81 -10.43
C ASP A 111 -13.84 -19.42 -9.08
N GLY A 112 -15.17 -19.37 -9.06
CA GLY A 112 -15.96 -18.95 -7.91
C GLY A 112 -15.91 -17.45 -7.56
N ILE A 113 -15.16 -16.61 -8.29
CA ILE A 113 -15.09 -15.16 -8.02
C ILE A 113 -16.19 -14.44 -8.83
N GLU A 114 -17.09 -13.75 -8.13
CA GLU A 114 -18.16 -12.96 -8.75
C GLU A 114 -17.86 -11.45 -8.77
N LEU A 115 -17.06 -10.97 -7.81
CA LEU A 115 -16.57 -9.60 -7.71
C LEU A 115 -15.06 -9.62 -7.48
N LEU A 116 -14.33 -8.92 -8.35
CA LEU A 116 -12.89 -8.78 -8.27
C LEU A 116 -12.52 -7.30 -8.14
N CYS A 117 -11.81 -6.96 -7.06
CA CYS A 117 -11.31 -5.61 -6.82
C CYS A 117 -9.78 -5.61 -6.91
N PHE A 118 -9.22 -4.81 -7.83
CA PHE A 118 -7.80 -4.54 -7.85
C PHE A 118 -7.52 -3.17 -7.25
N ASP A 119 -6.66 -3.17 -6.23
CA ASP A 119 -6.08 -1.95 -5.71
C ASP A 119 -4.77 -1.61 -6.41
N GLU A 120 -4.50 -0.31 -6.50
CA GLU A 120 -3.29 0.22 -7.11
C GLU A 120 -3.07 -0.35 -8.51
N PHE A 121 -4.08 -0.29 -9.37
CA PHE A 121 -3.97 -0.72 -10.76
C PHE A 121 -3.02 0.22 -11.51
N HIS A 122 -1.81 -0.27 -11.78
CA HIS A 122 -0.79 0.42 -12.55
C HIS A 122 -0.06 -0.59 -13.44
N VAL A 123 0.11 -0.24 -14.72
CA VAL A 123 0.81 -1.08 -15.70
C VAL A 123 2.01 -0.28 -16.20
N HIS A 124 3.22 -0.77 -15.93
CA HIS A 124 4.47 -0.12 -16.33
C HIS A 124 5.32 -0.96 -17.28
N ASP A 125 5.06 -2.28 -17.37
CA ASP A 125 5.79 -3.20 -18.24
C ASP A 125 4.88 -3.82 -19.30
N ILE A 126 5.44 -4.10 -20.47
CA ILE A 126 4.71 -4.66 -21.61
C ILE A 126 4.27 -6.12 -21.39
N ALA A 127 5.03 -6.94 -20.66
CA ALA A 127 4.63 -8.31 -20.36
C ALA A 127 3.39 -8.33 -19.46
N ASP A 128 3.36 -7.47 -18.44
CA ASP A 128 2.21 -7.28 -17.57
C ASP A 128 0.99 -6.75 -18.34
N ALA A 129 1.23 -5.87 -19.32
CA ALA A 129 0.21 -5.32 -20.20
C ALA A 129 -0.51 -6.42 -21.02
N PHE A 130 0.24 -7.33 -21.64
CA PHE A 130 -0.33 -8.46 -22.37
C PHE A 130 -1.08 -9.44 -21.45
N LEU A 131 -0.50 -9.73 -20.28
CA LEU A 131 -1.15 -10.57 -19.28
C LEU A 131 -2.50 -9.97 -18.89
N MET A 132 -2.52 -8.67 -18.63
CA MET A 132 -3.70 -7.95 -18.19
C MET A 132 -4.80 -7.89 -19.23
N GLY A 133 -4.48 -7.56 -20.49
CA GLY A 133 -5.47 -7.54 -21.57
C GLY A 133 -6.22 -8.86 -21.71
N ARG A 134 -5.47 -9.97 -21.80
CA ARG A 134 -6.07 -11.31 -21.92
C ARG A 134 -6.82 -11.75 -20.65
N PHE A 135 -6.36 -11.33 -19.47
CA PHE A 135 -7.05 -11.59 -18.22
C PHE A 135 -8.40 -10.86 -18.16
N LEU A 136 -8.44 -9.57 -18.50
CA LEU A 136 -9.68 -8.78 -18.54
C LEU A 136 -10.68 -9.35 -19.55
N ASP A 137 -10.22 -9.73 -20.74
CA ASP A 137 -11.04 -10.44 -21.74
C ASP A 137 -11.72 -11.66 -21.13
N THR A 138 -10.94 -12.49 -20.43
CA THR A 138 -11.45 -13.71 -19.80
C THR A 138 -12.44 -13.40 -18.69
N ALA A 139 -12.10 -12.47 -17.79
CA ALA A 139 -12.94 -12.07 -16.67
C ALA A 139 -14.28 -11.49 -17.11
N ILE A 140 -14.26 -10.61 -18.12
CA ILE A 140 -15.46 -10.03 -18.73
C ILE A 140 -16.29 -11.12 -19.41
N GLY A 141 -15.66 -12.02 -20.16
CA GLY A 141 -16.33 -13.15 -20.82
C GLY A 141 -17.03 -14.10 -19.84
N LEU A 142 -16.47 -14.28 -18.65
CA LEU A 142 -17.07 -15.06 -17.54
C LEU A 142 -18.15 -14.29 -16.77
N GLY A 143 -18.33 -12.99 -17.02
CA GLY A 143 -19.26 -12.15 -16.28
C GLY A 143 -18.77 -11.80 -14.86
N THR A 144 -17.47 -11.87 -14.60
CA THR A 144 -16.88 -11.39 -13.35
C THR A 144 -17.05 -9.87 -13.28
N ARG A 145 -17.56 -9.33 -12.17
CA ARG A 145 -17.65 -7.87 -11.97
C ARG A 145 -16.29 -7.37 -11.49
N ILE A 146 -15.78 -6.30 -12.09
CA ILE A 146 -14.42 -5.82 -11.83
C ILE A 146 -14.44 -4.39 -11.30
N VAL A 147 -13.68 -4.11 -10.24
CA VAL A 147 -13.44 -2.76 -9.75
C VAL A 147 -11.95 -2.50 -9.77
N LEU A 148 -11.54 -1.39 -10.37
CA LEU A 148 -10.14 -0.97 -10.49
C LEU A 148 -9.95 0.35 -9.75
N THR A 149 -8.97 0.45 -8.85
CA THR A 149 -8.54 1.74 -8.29
C THR A 149 -7.14 2.09 -8.80
N SER A 150 -6.98 3.27 -9.40
CA SER A 150 -5.69 3.70 -9.99
C SER A 150 -5.36 5.15 -9.65
N ASN A 151 -4.07 5.50 -9.73
CA ASN A 151 -3.63 6.90 -9.72
C ASN A 151 -3.67 7.53 -11.11
N TYR A 152 -3.85 6.72 -12.15
CA TYR A 152 -3.82 7.15 -13.56
C TYR A 152 -5.18 6.97 -14.20
N ALA A 153 -5.58 7.92 -15.06
CA ALA A 153 -6.66 7.69 -16.01
C ALA A 153 -6.31 6.51 -16.92
N PRO A 154 -7.28 5.81 -17.54
CA PRO A 154 -7.01 4.70 -18.45
C PRO A 154 -5.98 5.04 -19.54
N GLU A 155 -6.05 6.25 -20.09
CA GLU A 155 -5.13 6.76 -21.11
C GLU A 155 -3.69 6.94 -20.60
N GLY A 156 -3.48 7.05 -19.29
CA GLY A 156 -2.17 7.18 -18.66
C GLY A 156 -1.51 5.85 -18.29
N LEU A 157 -2.15 4.72 -18.60
CA LEU A 157 -1.59 3.39 -18.34
C LEU A 157 -0.53 3.04 -19.39
N LEU A 158 0.56 2.39 -18.94
CA LEU A 158 1.74 2.08 -19.74
C LEU A 158 2.26 3.32 -20.50
N PRO A 159 2.81 4.33 -19.79
CA PRO A 159 3.20 5.60 -20.40
C PRO A 159 4.43 5.51 -21.31
N ASP A 160 5.11 4.36 -21.35
CA ASP A 160 6.26 4.11 -22.22
C ASP A 160 5.86 4.29 -23.70
N PRO A 161 6.41 5.27 -24.43
CA PRO A 161 6.00 5.56 -25.80
C PRO A 161 6.23 4.41 -26.79
N GLU A 162 7.20 3.53 -26.55
CA GLU A 162 7.51 2.40 -27.43
C GLU A 162 6.44 1.29 -27.30
N PHE A 163 5.88 1.15 -26.11
CA PHE A 163 4.96 0.06 -25.79
C PHE A 163 3.50 0.49 -25.63
N HIS A 164 3.23 1.78 -25.43
CA HIS A 164 1.89 2.31 -25.19
C HIS A 164 0.89 1.92 -26.29
N GLU A 165 1.28 2.04 -27.56
CA GLU A 165 0.41 1.68 -28.70
C GLU A 165 -0.10 0.23 -28.64
N ARG A 166 0.71 -0.68 -28.09
CA ARG A 166 0.34 -2.09 -27.95
C ARG A 166 -0.69 -2.33 -26.85
N PHE A 167 -0.81 -1.40 -25.89
CA PHE A 167 -1.78 -1.49 -24.80
C PHE A 167 -3.09 -0.73 -25.06
N LEU A 168 -3.13 0.13 -26.08
CA LEU A 168 -4.35 0.82 -26.53
C LEU A 168 -5.59 -0.09 -26.65
N PRO A 169 -5.51 -1.32 -27.20
CA PRO A 169 -6.68 -2.21 -27.26
C PRO A 169 -7.29 -2.52 -25.89
N THR A 170 -6.44 -2.67 -24.86
CA THR A 170 -6.88 -2.92 -23.48
C THR A 170 -7.47 -1.66 -22.86
N ILE A 171 -6.88 -0.49 -23.12
CA ILE A 171 -7.44 0.80 -22.69
C ILE A 171 -8.84 1.01 -23.27
N GLU A 172 -9.02 0.76 -24.57
CA GLU A 172 -10.32 0.86 -25.24
C GLU A 172 -11.33 -0.17 -24.70
N GLN A 173 -10.88 -1.37 -24.34
CA GLN A 173 -11.72 -2.33 -23.63
C GLN A 173 -12.16 -1.83 -22.25
N ILE A 174 -11.25 -1.24 -21.46
CA ILE A 174 -11.59 -0.63 -20.17
C ILE A 174 -12.64 0.46 -20.37
N LYS A 175 -12.42 1.40 -21.30
CA LYS A 175 -13.34 2.51 -21.57
C LYS A 175 -14.72 2.06 -22.04
N ARG A 176 -14.80 0.94 -22.76
CA ARG A 176 -16.07 0.35 -23.21
C ARG A 176 -16.80 -0.43 -22.12
N CYS A 177 -16.08 -1.21 -21.32
CA CYS A 177 -16.66 -2.16 -20.38
C CYS A 177 -16.83 -1.60 -18.96
N PHE A 178 -16.14 -0.51 -18.63
CA PHE A 178 -16.12 0.07 -17.28
C PHE A 178 -16.76 1.45 -17.25
N ILE A 179 -17.40 1.78 -16.13
CA ILE A 179 -17.74 3.17 -15.79
C ILE A 179 -16.46 3.80 -15.22
N VAL A 180 -15.91 4.79 -15.91
CA VAL A 180 -14.69 5.50 -15.49
C VAL A 180 -15.09 6.69 -14.63
N ILE A 181 -14.57 6.76 -13.41
CA ILE A 181 -14.94 7.77 -12.40
C ILE A 181 -13.68 8.46 -11.90
N HIS A 182 -13.66 9.78 -12.01
CA HIS A 182 -12.56 10.61 -11.58
C HIS A 182 -12.79 11.16 -10.17
N PHE A 183 -11.83 10.92 -9.29
CA PHE A 183 -11.77 11.43 -7.93
C PHE A 183 -10.83 12.63 -7.88
N ASP A 184 -11.35 13.82 -8.18
CA ASP A 184 -10.64 15.10 -8.08
C ASP A 184 -11.04 15.94 -6.86
N GLY A 185 -11.73 15.34 -5.90
CA GLY A 185 -12.18 16.03 -4.69
C GLY A 185 -11.04 16.78 -4.00
N ALA A 186 -11.25 18.07 -3.67
CA ALA A 186 -10.22 18.94 -3.11
C ALA A 186 -9.63 18.41 -1.79
N ARG A 187 -10.40 17.59 -1.06
CA ARG A 187 -10.01 16.99 0.21
C ARG A 187 -9.13 15.75 -0.02
N ASP A 188 -7.91 15.79 0.50
CA ASP A 188 -7.09 14.60 0.67
C ASP A 188 -7.43 13.97 2.03
N TYR A 189 -8.08 12.80 1.98
CA TYR A 189 -8.54 12.05 3.15
C TYR A 189 -7.39 11.43 3.96
N ARG A 190 -6.15 11.39 3.43
CA ARG A 190 -4.97 11.06 4.26
C ARG A 190 -4.66 12.17 5.26
N PHE A 191 -4.87 13.42 4.85
CA PHE A 191 -4.68 14.62 5.70
C PHE A 191 -5.95 15.00 6.47
N GLY A 192 -7.06 14.30 6.25
CA GLY A 192 -8.34 14.52 6.93
C GLY A 192 -8.56 13.62 8.14
N GLY A 193 -7.68 12.65 8.38
CA GLY A 193 -7.60 11.93 9.64
C GLY A 193 -6.79 12.76 10.63
N GLU A 194 -7.20 12.78 11.89
CA GLU A 194 -6.30 13.18 12.98
C GLU A 194 -4.97 12.44 12.79
N GLN A 195 -3.85 13.16 12.87
CA GLN A 195 -2.50 12.57 12.85
C GLN A 195 -2.49 11.31 13.72
N ALA A 196 -1.75 10.28 13.28
CA ALA A 196 -1.45 9.17 14.18
C ALA A 196 -1.02 9.76 15.55
N GLN A 197 -1.47 9.16 16.66
CA GLN A 197 -1.14 9.68 18.00
C GLN A 197 0.38 9.84 18.18
N MET A 198 1.16 9.14 17.36
CA MET A 198 2.60 9.19 17.27
C MET A 198 3.04 9.53 15.84
N PRO A 199 3.84 10.59 15.61
CA PRO A 199 4.45 10.85 14.31
C PRO A 199 5.41 9.70 13.94
N HIS A 200 5.52 9.39 12.65
CA HIS A 200 6.50 8.42 12.16
C HIS A 200 7.75 9.07 11.60
N PHE A 201 7.64 10.26 10.98
CA PHE A 201 8.78 10.95 10.38
C PHE A 201 9.03 12.29 11.07
N PHE A 202 10.31 12.57 11.30
CA PHE A 202 10.77 13.67 12.14
C PHE A 202 11.81 14.49 11.38
N ALA A 203 11.65 15.81 11.42
CA ALA A 203 12.63 16.75 10.94
C ALA A 203 12.45 18.09 11.69
N PRO A 204 13.52 18.86 11.91
CA PRO A 204 14.91 18.59 11.52
C PRO A 204 15.65 17.66 12.52
N LEU A 205 16.91 17.32 12.22
CA LEU A 205 17.81 16.58 13.13
C LEU A 205 18.31 17.46 14.30
N ASP A 206 17.42 17.77 15.23
CA ASP A 206 17.72 18.55 16.43
C ASP A 206 17.59 17.72 17.73
N ALA A 207 17.78 18.39 18.87
CA ALA A 207 17.66 17.76 20.18
C ALA A 207 16.23 17.28 20.48
N ALA A 208 15.21 17.98 19.98
CA ALA A 208 13.80 17.62 20.21
C ALA A 208 13.40 16.37 19.43
N THR A 209 13.89 16.23 18.18
CA THR A 209 13.75 15.00 17.39
C THR A 209 14.42 13.83 18.09
N ARG A 210 15.67 14.01 18.58
CA ARG A 210 16.38 12.96 19.31
C ARG A 210 15.65 12.52 20.58
N GLU A 211 15.14 13.47 21.37
CA GLU A 211 14.37 13.16 22.58
C GLU A 211 13.07 12.42 22.23
N THR A 212 12.41 12.83 21.14
CA THR A 212 11.20 12.16 20.66
C THR A 212 11.49 10.72 20.28
N LEU A 213 12.53 10.46 19.47
CA LEU A 213 12.98 9.12 19.10
C LEU A 213 13.31 8.26 20.33
N LEU A 214 13.97 8.83 21.33
CA LEU A 214 14.26 8.14 22.59
C LEU A 214 12.97 7.72 23.31
N ARG A 215 11.98 8.62 23.40
CA ARG A 215 10.67 8.26 23.98
C ARG A 215 9.97 7.14 23.20
N ILE A 216 10.12 7.09 21.87
CA ILE A 216 9.60 5.96 21.07
C ILE A 216 10.27 4.67 21.50
N PHE A 217 11.60 4.67 21.52
CA PHE A 217 12.37 3.48 21.88
C PHE A 217 12.01 2.99 23.29
N VAL A 218 11.99 3.89 24.28
CA VAL A 218 11.65 3.59 25.68
C VAL A 218 10.23 3.05 25.82
N ARG A 219 9.25 3.58 25.07
CA ARG A 219 7.85 3.12 25.13
C ARG A 219 7.70 1.63 24.82
N TYR A 220 8.49 1.12 23.87
CA TYR A 220 8.39 -0.27 23.41
C TYR A 220 9.41 -1.20 24.08
N GLU A 221 10.58 -0.68 24.48
CA GLU A 221 11.66 -1.50 25.05
C GLU A 221 11.79 -1.38 26.57
N GLY A 222 11.19 -0.36 27.19
CA GLY A 222 11.24 -0.12 28.63
C GLY A 222 12.60 0.33 29.16
N SER A 223 13.57 0.63 28.29
CA SER A 223 14.93 1.04 28.65
C SER A 223 15.33 2.32 27.92
N GLU A 224 15.93 3.26 28.67
CA GLU A 224 16.57 4.46 28.13
C GLU A 224 18.01 4.22 27.66
N ALA A 225 18.58 3.05 27.97
CA ALA A 225 19.96 2.76 27.61
C ALA A 225 20.10 2.55 26.10
N LEU A 226 20.81 3.46 25.44
CA LEU A 226 21.23 3.32 24.06
C LEU A 226 22.62 2.70 24.03
N ASP A 227 22.68 1.38 24.22
CA ASP A 227 23.92 0.62 24.17
C ASP A 227 24.20 0.18 22.73
N PRO A 228 25.24 0.74 22.06
CA PRO A 228 25.55 0.35 20.69
C PRO A 228 25.89 -1.14 20.63
N VAL A 229 25.21 -1.85 19.72
CA VAL A 229 25.27 -3.30 19.64
C VAL A 229 25.53 -3.74 18.21
N THR A 230 26.37 -4.76 18.05
CA THR A 230 26.59 -5.37 16.74
C THR A 230 25.47 -6.35 16.45
N VAL A 231 24.68 -6.05 15.43
CA VAL A 231 23.61 -6.90 14.91
C VAL A 231 24.00 -7.45 13.54
N SER A 232 23.34 -8.53 13.11
CA SER A 232 23.59 -9.15 11.81
C SER A 232 22.35 -9.05 10.93
N ALA A 233 22.52 -8.58 9.70
CA ALA A 233 21.50 -8.64 8.65
C ALA A 233 22.00 -9.57 7.54
N ALA A 234 21.29 -10.66 7.30
CA ALA A 234 21.64 -11.73 6.37
C ALA A 234 23.11 -12.21 6.52
N GLY A 235 23.58 -12.30 7.77
CA GLY A 235 24.96 -12.72 8.10
C GLY A 235 26.01 -11.60 7.99
N ARG A 236 25.61 -10.37 7.65
CA ARG A 236 26.52 -9.20 7.54
C ARG A 236 26.39 -8.29 8.76
N PRO A 237 27.44 -8.15 9.59
CA PRO A 237 27.35 -7.35 10.80
C PRO A 237 27.25 -5.84 10.53
N PHE A 238 26.61 -5.10 11.43
CA PHE A 238 26.78 -3.66 11.61
C PHE A 238 26.51 -3.24 13.05
N VAL A 239 26.97 -2.05 13.41
CA VAL A 239 26.67 -1.42 14.69
C VAL A 239 25.33 -0.68 14.58
N ALA A 240 24.36 -1.10 15.39
CA ALA A 240 23.14 -0.36 15.64
C ALA A 240 23.34 0.58 16.84
N ARG A 241 22.58 1.66 16.92
CA ARG A 241 22.59 2.58 18.09
C ARG A 241 22.06 1.88 19.33
N ALA A 242 21.01 1.08 19.15
CA ALA A 242 20.43 0.20 20.14
C ALA A 242 19.62 -0.88 19.44
N ALA A 243 19.45 -2.04 20.07
CA ALA A 243 18.52 -3.06 19.62
C ALA A 243 17.76 -3.62 20.83
N GLY A 244 16.44 -3.55 20.74
CA GLY A 244 15.54 -4.16 21.70
C GLY A 244 14.86 -5.40 21.16
N ALA A 245 13.85 -5.88 21.87
CA ALA A 245 13.04 -7.02 21.50
C ALA A 245 12.07 -6.71 20.35
N ALA A 246 11.54 -5.49 20.27
CA ALA A 246 10.57 -5.09 19.25
C ALA A 246 11.15 -4.10 18.22
N LEU A 247 12.02 -3.19 18.65
CA LEU A 247 12.60 -2.11 17.86
C LEU A 247 14.10 -2.25 17.66
N LEU A 248 14.52 -2.00 16.42
CA LEU A 248 15.90 -1.72 16.08
C LEU A 248 16.09 -0.21 15.91
N TRP A 249 17.16 0.37 16.46
CA TRP A 249 17.55 1.75 16.20
C TRP A 249 18.90 1.78 15.49
N ALA A 250 18.90 2.21 14.23
CA ALA A 250 20.09 2.23 13.40
C ALA A 250 20.27 3.58 12.70
N ASP A 251 21.53 3.95 12.44
CA ASP A 251 21.86 5.09 11.59
C ASP A 251 21.67 4.74 10.12
N PHE A 252 21.17 5.73 9.36
CA PHE A 252 21.02 5.64 7.91
C PHE A 252 22.30 5.27 7.19
N GLU A 253 23.45 5.72 7.70
CA GLU A 253 24.75 5.39 7.11
C GLU A 253 25.01 3.87 7.09
N ASN A 254 24.70 3.17 8.18
CA ASN A 254 24.96 1.75 8.33
C ASN A 254 24.01 0.86 7.51
N LEU A 255 22.84 1.39 7.16
CA LEU A 255 21.81 0.68 6.41
C LEU A 255 21.79 1.06 4.92
N CYS A 256 21.84 2.33 4.58
CA CYS A 256 21.60 2.79 3.21
C CYS A 256 22.85 3.33 2.50
N VAL A 257 23.80 3.94 3.23
CA VAL A 257 25.09 4.35 2.62
C VAL A 257 26.00 3.13 2.46
N ALA A 258 26.08 2.28 3.48
CA ALA A 258 26.79 1.02 3.44
C ALA A 258 26.23 0.06 2.37
N SER A 259 27.07 -0.86 1.91
CA SER A 259 26.72 -1.84 0.87
C SER A 259 25.80 -2.95 1.39
N ARG A 260 24.51 -2.63 1.53
CA ARG A 260 23.43 -3.56 1.84
C ARG A 260 22.69 -4.02 0.59
N SER A 261 22.12 -5.22 0.68
CA SER A 261 21.27 -5.84 -0.32
C SER A 261 19.81 -5.90 0.17
N HIS A 262 18.88 -6.23 -0.73
CA HIS A 262 17.48 -6.40 -0.34
C HIS A 262 17.28 -7.50 0.72
N LEU A 263 18.13 -8.54 0.74
CA LEU A 263 18.06 -9.62 1.72
C LEU A 263 18.38 -9.15 3.14
N ASP A 264 19.26 -8.16 3.28
CA ASP A 264 19.58 -7.56 4.58
C ASP A 264 18.31 -6.96 5.20
N TYR A 265 17.56 -6.15 4.45
CA TYR A 265 16.33 -5.53 4.96
C TYR A 265 15.20 -6.52 5.22
N LEU A 266 15.15 -7.61 4.44
CA LEU A 266 14.18 -8.68 4.65
C LEU A 266 14.39 -9.36 6.00
N ASP A 267 15.65 -9.69 6.31
CA ASP A 267 16.06 -10.28 7.57
C ASP A 267 15.81 -9.32 8.75
N LEU A 268 16.12 -8.02 8.60
CA LEU A 268 15.78 -7.01 9.61
C LEU A 268 14.26 -6.95 9.86
N ALA A 269 13.45 -6.99 8.81
CA ALA A 269 11.99 -6.99 8.92
C ALA A 269 11.43 -8.33 9.44
N GLU A 270 12.22 -9.39 9.53
CA GLU A 270 11.83 -10.66 10.15
C GLU A 270 12.19 -10.67 11.64
N GLN A 271 13.32 -10.07 12.01
CA GLN A 271 13.83 -10.00 13.38
C GLN A 271 13.09 -8.95 14.24
N TRP A 272 12.72 -7.80 13.69
CA TRP A 272 12.10 -6.71 14.46
C TRP A 272 10.69 -6.35 13.97
N HIS A 273 9.88 -5.85 14.92
CA HIS A 273 8.54 -5.33 14.66
C HIS A 273 8.56 -3.88 14.14
N GLY A 274 9.64 -3.15 14.39
CA GLY A 274 9.87 -1.84 13.80
C GLY A 274 11.34 -1.41 13.77
N LEU A 275 11.60 -0.34 13.02
CA LEU A 275 12.91 0.25 12.83
C LEU A 275 12.84 1.78 13.03
N ILE A 276 13.74 2.30 13.85
CA ILE A 276 14.10 3.72 13.89
C ILE A 276 15.33 3.90 12.99
N LEU A 277 15.13 4.64 11.89
CA LEU A 277 16.15 5.02 10.93
C LEU A 277 16.56 6.47 11.20
N ASP A 278 17.69 6.65 11.84
CA ASP A 278 18.16 7.95 12.32
C ASP A 278 19.16 8.61 11.35
N ASN A 279 19.32 9.93 11.48
CA ASN A 279 20.31 10.74 10.78
C ASN A 279 20.24 10.63 9.24
N VAL A 280 19.03 10.59 8.66
CA VAL A 280 18.88 10.65 7.20
C VAL A 280 19.22 12.06 6.71
N ARG A 281 20.20 12.17 5.82
CA ARG A 281 20.60 13.45 5.23
C ARG A 281 20.19 13.53 3.76
N ASN A 282 19.58 14.65 3.38
CA ASN A 282 19.09 14.87 2.02
C ASN A 282 20.22 14.70 0.98
N GLU A 283 21.45 15.12 1.31
CA GLU A 283 22.63 14.97 0.44
C GLU A 283 22.89 13.51 0.00
N TRP A 284 22.65 12.54 0.88
CA TRP A 284 22.87 11.13 0.58
C TRP A 284 21.81 10.55 -0.35
N LEU A 285 20.60 11.10 -0.34
CA LEU A 285 19.49 10.66 -1.18
C LEU A 285 19.71 11.01 -2.66
N SER A 286 20.57 11.98 -2.95
CA SER A 286 20.98 12.29 -4.33
C SER A 286 21.83 11.18 -4.99
N THR A 287 22.36 10.23 -4.20
CA THR A 287 23.14 9.11 -4.73
C THR A 287 22.22 7.93 -5.08
N SER A 288 22.16 7.54 -6.36
CA SER A 288 21.20 6.54 -6.86
C SER A 288 21.22 5.20 -6.11
N HIS A 289 22.40 4.67 -5.74
CA HIS A 289 22.48 3.42 -4.99
C HIS A 289 21.99 3.54 -3.55
N THR A 290 22.20 4.70 -2.92
CA THR A 290 21.73 5.01 -1.56
C THR A 290 20.22 5.20 -1.55
N LEU A 291 19.69 5.93 -2.54
CA LEU A 291 18.26 6.10 -2.76
C LEU A 291 17.57 4.75 -2.99
N GLN A 292 18.12 3.92 -3.86
CA GLN A 292 17.57 2.59 -4.14
C GLN A 292 17.47 1.72 -2.88
N ARG A 293 18.45 1.83 -1.98
CA ARG A 293 18.47 1.12 -0.69
C ARG A 293 17.41 1.64 0.27
N LEU A 294 17.18 2.94 0.33
CA LEU A 294 16.05 3.51 1.09
C LEU A 294 14.72 3.01 0.52
N ILE A 295 14.56 2.99 -0.81
CA ILE A 295 13.35 2.47 -1.46
C ILE A 295 13.13 1.01 -1.06
N TRP A 296 14.15 0.15 -1.15
CA TRP A 296 14.04 -1.25 -0.72
C TRP A 296 13.63 -1.37 0.75
N LEU A 297 14.22 -0.57 1.64
CA LEU A 297 13.90 -0.57 3.06
C LEU A 297 12.43 -0.19 3.28
N VAL A 298 11.97 0.93 2.73
CA VAL A 298 10.57 1.38 2.84
C VAL A 298 9.61 0.33 2.29
N ASP A 299 9.92 -0.22 1.12
CA ASP A 299 9.10 -1.20 0.45
C ASP A 299 8.92 -2.47 1.28
N ILE A 300 10.03 -3.02 1.78
CA ILE A 300 10.04 -4.26 2.57
C ILE A 300 9.32 -4.05 3.90
N PHE A 301 9.60 -2.95 4.61
CA PHE A 301 8.94 -2.65 5.88
C PHE A 301 7.44 -2.42 5.70
N TYR A 302 7.04 -1.75 4.62
CA TYR A 302 5.63 -1.55 4.28
C TYR A 302 4.91 -2.86 3.99
N ASP A 303 5.48 -3.70 3.12
CA ASP A 303 4.87 -4.97 2.70
C ASP A 303 4.77 -5.96 3.89
N ARG A 304 5.71 -5.91 4.82
CA ARG A 304 5.72 -6.72 6.05
C ARG A 304 4.96 -6.09 7.22
N LYS A 305 4.31 -4.94 7.01
CA LYS A 305 3.57 -4.19 8.04
C LYS A 305 4.42 -3.91 9.28
N ARG A 306 5.71 -3.62 9.09
CA ARG A 306 6.62 -3.22 10.18
C ARG A 306 6.55 -1.72 10.39
N ALA A 307 6.66 -1.28 11.64
CA ALA A 307 6.74 0.14 11.93
C ALA A 307 8.06 0.72 11.40
N LEU A 308 8.01 1.88 10.78
CA LEU A 308 9.18 2.61 10.33
C LEU A 308 9.11 4.03 10.88
N PHE A 309 10.15 4.43 11.60
CA PHE A 309 10.36 5.78 12.09
C PHE A 309 11.59 6.36 11.40
N ILE A 310 11.50 7.58 10.87
CA ILE A 310 12.60 8.21 10.13
C ILE A 310 12.89 9.57 10.72
N ALA A 311 14.14 9.83 11.10
CA ALA A 311 14.60 11.18 11.40
C ALA A 311 15.51 11.70 10.29
N SER A 312 15.16 12.86 9.75
CA SER A 312 15.85 13.48 8.61
C SER A 312 16.16 14.97 8.83
N ASP A 313 17.18 15.48 8.14
CA ASP A 313 17.58 16.89 8.21
C ASP A 313 16.53 17.82 7.59
N GLU A 314 15.86 17.36 6.54
CA GLU A 314 14.68 17.95 5.93
C GLU A 314 13.54 16.92 5.89
N PRO A 315 12.25 17.34 5.92
CA PRO A 315 11.13 16.41 5.81
C PRO A 315 11.27 15.45 4.62
N ILE A 316 11.24 14.15 4.92
CA ILE A 316 11.64 13.09 3.98
C ILE A 316 10.81 13.09 2.70
N GLU A 317 9.54 13.48 2.77
CA GLU A 317 8.66 13.60 1.61
C GLU A 317 9.07 14.74 0.69
N MET A 318 9.51 15.88 1.26
CA MET A 318 10.02 16.99 0.46
C MET A 318 11.35 16.62 -0.20
N ALA A 319 12.25 16.00 0.55
CA ALA A 319 13.53 15.52 0.02
C ALA A 319 13.34 14.55 -1.15
N LEU A 320 12.47 13.55 -1.01
CA LEU A 320 12.16 12.59 -2.07
C LEU A 320 11.36 13.21 -3.23
N SER A 321 10.43 14.15 -2.96
CA SER A 321 9.69 14.83 -4.03
C SER A 321 10.61 15.65 -4.93
N GLY A 322 11.66 16.26 -4.36
CA GLY A 322 12.69 16.97 -5.12
C GLY A 322 13.48 16.09 -6.10
N LEU A 323 13.48 14.76 -5.90
CA LEU A 323 14.21 13.78 -6.71
C LEU A 323 13.35 13.08 -7.77
N GLN A 324 12.03 13.35 -7.82
CA GLN A 324 11.10 12.69 -8.75
C GLN A 324 11.46 12.86 -10.24
N GLY A 325 12.14 13.95 -10.61
CA GLY A 325 12.60 14.16 -11.99
C GLY A 325 13.63 13.14 -12.48
N ALA A 326 14.33 12.47 -11.57
CA ALA A 326 15.36 11.47 -11.87
C ALA A 326 14.92 10.02 -11.60
N HIS A 327 13.89 9.82 -10.77
CA HIS A 327 13.42 8.51 -10.33
C HIS A 327 11.90 8.51 -10.12
N ASP A 328 11.18 7.46 -10.53
CA ASP A 328 9.75 7.31 -10.16
C ASP A 328 9.64 6.91 -8.68
N LEU A 329 9.45 7.91 -7.82
CA LEU A 329 9.32 7.77 -6.37
C LEU A 329 7.86 7.83 -5.89
N SER A 330 6.90 7.88 -6.81
CA SER A 330 5.47 8.04 -6.50
C SER A 330 4.96 6.96 -5.55
N ARG A 331 5.39 5.71 -5.79
CA ARG A 331 5.07 4.54 -4.95
C ARG A 331 5.67 4.67 -3.54
N THR A 332 6.95 5.01 -3.43
CA THR A 332 7.64 5.16 -2.14
C THR A 332 7.01 6.27 -1.30
N LEU A 333 6.73 7.42 -1.92
CA LEU A 333 6.05 8.55 -1.28
C LEU A 333 4.63 8.19 -0.82
N SER A 334 3.90 7.41 -1.61
CA SER A 334 2.57 6.94 -1.20
C SER A 334 2.64 6.00 0.00
N ARG A 335 3.63 5.10 0.05
CA ARG A 335 3.85 4.18 1.18
C ARG A 335 4.22 4.92 2.46
N LEU A 336 5.12 5.89 2.36
CA LEU A 336 5.49 6.77 3.48
C LEU A 336 4.27 7.55 4.00
N ALA A 337 3.46 8.11 3.11
CA ALA A 337 2.24 8.82 3.50
C ALA A 337 1.21 7.89 4.18
N ASP A 338 1.06 6.65 3.68
CA ASP A 338 0.17 5.67 4.30
C ASP A 338 0.68 5.24 5.68
N MET A 339 1.99 5.00 5.85
CA MET A 339 2.63 4.67 7.12
C MET A 339 2.40 5.71 8.23
N GLN A 340 2.16 6.97 7.88
CA GLN A 340 1.82 8.04 8.84
C GLN A 340 0.31 8.13 9.16
N SER A 341 -0.53 7.40 8.44
CA SER A 341 -1.97 7.47 8.62
C SER A 341 -2.40 6.65 9.84
N ARG A 342 -3.40 7.12 10.58
CA ARG A 342 -4.01 6.37 11.70
C ARG A 342 -4.65 5.04 11.25
N ALA A 343 -4.94 4.90 9.95
CA ALA A 343 -5.50 3.68 9.38
C ALA A 343 -4.43 2.59 9.17
N TYR A 344 -3.15 2.97 9.09
CA TYR A 344 -2.06 2.04 8.91
C TYR A 344 -1.83 1.25 10.19
N ARG A 345 -2.15 -0.05 10.11
CA ARG A 345 -1.86 -1.01 11.18
C ARG A 345 -0.52 -1.65 10.93
N ASN A 346 0.34 -1.64 11.94
CA ASN A 346 1.65 -2.26 11.90
C ASN A 346 1.81 -3.28 13.04
N THR A 347 2.84 -4.11 12.96
CA THR A 347 3.04 -5.18 13.95
C THR A 347 3.49 -4.67 15.32
N LEU A 348 3.92 -3.41 15.43
CA LEU A 348 4.31 -2.76 16.67
C LEU A 348 3.07 -2.34 17.50
N ASP A 349 1.93 -2.07 16.85
CA ASP A 349 0.67 -1.77 17.55
C ASP A 349 0.14 -2.97 18.38
N GLY A 350 0.59 -4.19 18.05
CA GLY A 350 0.22 -5.44 18.75
C GLY A 350 1.19 -5.83 19.87
N THR A 351 2.37 -5.23 19.93
CA THR A 351 3.31 -5.41 21.05
C THR A 351 2.84 -4.60 22.24
N ARG A 352 2.68 -5.25 23.41
CA ARG A 352 2.29 -4.56 24.65
C ARG A 352 3.30 -3.45 24.94
N GLU A 353 2.81 -2.22 25.06
CA GLU A 353 3.60 -1.12 25.61
C GLU A 353 4.10 -1.52 27.00
N VAL A 354 5.39 -1.31 27.25
CA VAL A 354 5.94 -1.55 28.58
C VAL A 354 5.39 -0.44 29.47
N SER A 355 4.38 -0.76 30.27
CA SER A 355 3.76 0.18 31.21
C SER A 355 4.81 0.66 32.20
N ALA A 356 5.08 1.97 32.21
CA ALA A 356 6.02 2.62 33.12
C ALA A 356 5.50 2.72 34.58
N ASP A 357 4.58 1.86 35.01
CA ASP A 357 4.08 1.78 36.38
C ASP A 357 4.31 0.37 36.93
N THR A 358 5.49 0.17 37.50
CA THR A 358 5.65 -0.76 38.63
C THR A 358 6.50 -0.04 39.65
N PRO A 359 5.94 0.42 40.79
CA PRO A 359 6.75 0.97 41.85
C PRO A 359 7.68 -0.13 42.37
N ALA A 360 8.97 0.16 42.37
CA ALA A 360 9.94 -0.56 43.16
C ALA A 360 9.65 -0.27 44.64
N ASP A 361 8.82 -1.09 45.27
CA ASP A 361 8.74 -1.19 46.73
C ASP A 361 8.03 -2.49 47.15
N ALA A 362 8.83 -3.51 47.44
CA ALA A 362 8.54 -4.59 48.40
C ALA A 362 9.81 -5.42 48.61
N LEU A 363 10.87 -4.77 49.10
CA LEU A 363 11.91 -5.44 49.87
C LEU A 363 11.88 -4.81 51.25
N ASP A 364 11.01 -5.32 52.12
CA ASP A 364 11.26 -5.25 53.56
C ASP A 364 10.69 -6.46 54.29
N ASP A 365 11.58 -7.03 55.11
CA ASP A 365 11.43 -7.87 56.29
C ASP A 365 10.54 -9.12 56.31
N SER A 366 11.21 -10.28 56.17
CA SER A 366 11.06 -11.38 57.13
C SER A 366 12.36 -12.16 57.33
N ALA A 367 13.20 -11.69 58.27
CA ALA A 367 14.08 -12.52 59.12
C ALA A 367 14.64 -11.69 60.28
#